data_AF-A0A6P6TMK7-F1
#
_entry.id   AF-A0A6P6TMK7-F1
#
_cell.length_a   1.000
_cell.length_b   1.000
_cell.length_c   1.000
_cell.angle_alpha   90.00
_cell.angle_beta   90.00
_cell.angle_gamma   90.00
#
_symmetry.space_group_name_H-M   'P 1'
#
loop_
_entity.id
_entity.type
_entity.pdbx_description
1 polymer ?
#
loop_
_entity_poly.entity_id
_entity_poly.type
_entity_poly.pdbx_seq_one_letter_code
_entity_poly.pdbx_strand_id
1 'polypeptide(L)'
;MLPDTIITSDTPSSSSQFNSSSRIICRVCQKQYSQYTCPRCNTRYCSLPCYKSHSLHCTESFMRENVEEELRQLQPDDESKQKMLHILKRFHSEEQEMDYMDEHGSDSDSESLFAEETVRKILSGSQVGLDDLSVEEQKHFLRAIASGELSKLLKPWEPWWLKRSANYTRLSQDGTQLVQPLDNTGKLASSHDNIENDQVYDIPPGPDAPLPSVRRLSATEPSPLLTVHLVDIIYSYCFTLRLYNGDWSSDSTGSVEVLLSISSVLGQGGQPETVLEALSYCSEQTCSPAYRHMGGSQFALNLMDDVTSVLYLGGAAIVCLLCDLQRLIQAAEKEFKSEKSGKSRGSKIKTKLKSAERKVYFIKCWANEQPNEAWSSLAAIVKAEKSSAMAYITRGRYSSKKEEGSKPKDKPMICEFQ
;
A
#
# COMPACT_ATOMS: atom_id res chain seq x y z
N MET A 1 13.77 47.77 -15.53
CA MET A 1 12.67 46.80 -15.70
C MET A 1 12.65 46.36 -17.16
N LEU A 2 13.40 45.30 -17.44
CA LEU A 2 13.24 44.27 -18.47
C LEU A 2 14.58 43.51 -18.54
N PRO A 3 14.56 42.21 -18.84
CA PRO A 3 15.64 41.26 -18.55
C PRO A 3 16.50 40.96 -19.79
N ASP A 4 17.74 40.53 -19.58
CA ASP A 4 18.54 39.91 -20.65
C ASP A 4 19.22 38.62 -20.17
N THR A 5 18.58 37.52 -20.54
CA THR A 5 19.10 36.43 -21.39
C THR A 5 20.59 36.07 -21.28
N ILE A 6 20.86 34.88 -20.73
CA ILE A 6 22.14 34.17 -20.97
C ILE A 6 21.90 33.06 -21.99
N ILE A 7 22.68 33.14 -23.06
CA ILE A 7 22.71 32.31 -24.26
C ILE A 7 23.57 31.07 -23.97
N THR A 8 23.06 29.87 -24.23
CA THR A 8 23.90 28.68 -24.45
C THR A 8 23.80 28.29 -25.92
N SER A 9 24.91 28.46 -26.63
CA SER A 9 25.06 28.13 -28.05
C SER A 9 25.08 26.62 -28.26
N ASP A 10 24.02 26.10 -28.86
CA ASP A 10 24.01 24.81 -29.55
C ASP A 10 24.72 24.98 -30.91
N THR A 11 25.77 24.21 -31.15
CA THR A 11 26.21 23.92 -32.52
C THR A 11 26.61 22.45 -32.63
N PRO A 12 25.97 21.66 -33.50
CA PRO A 12 26.28 20.25 -33.68
C PRO A 12 27.39 20.14 -34.73
N SER A 13 28.63 19.90 -34.31
CA SER A 13 29.69 19.49 -35.22
C SER A 13 29.53 18.02 -35.58
N SER A 14 28.79 17.76 -36.66
CA SER A 14 28.87 16.50 -37.39
C SER A 14 30.24 16.40 -38.06
N SER A 15 31.10 15.51 -37.56
CA SER A 15 32.03 14.80 -38.43
C SER A 15 32.29 13.41 -37.86
N SER A 16 31.82 12.42 -38.62
CA SER A 16 32.06 11.01 -38.47
C SER A 16 33.55 10.70 -38.60
N GLN A 17 34.15 10.17 -37.53
CA GLN A 17 35.27 9.24 -37.65
C GLN A 17 34.91 7.95 -36.93
N PHE A 18 34.73 6.92 -37.76
CA PHE A 18 34.65 5.52 -37.37
C PHE A 18 35.86 5.17 -36.50
N ASN A 19 35.60 4.87 -35.23
CA ASN A 19 36.49 4.01 -34.46
C ASN A 19 35.67 2.83 -33.94
N SER A 20 35.79 1.72 -34.65
CA SER A 20 35.31 0.39 -34.33
C SER A 20 36.03 -0.10 -33.07
N SER A 21 35.55 0.35 -31.91
CA SER A 21 35.97 -0.13 -30.61
C SER A 21 34.71 -0.34 -29.79
N SER A 22 34.25 -1.60 -29.74
CA SER A 22 33.21 -2.16 -28.86
C SER A 22 32.20 -1.14 -28.32
N ARG A 23 31.05 -0.98 -28.96
CA ARG A 23 29.96 -0.13 -28.42
C ARG A 23 29.48 -0.73 -27.10
N ILE A 24 29.93 -0.15 -25.99
CA ILE A 24 29.63 -0.63 -24.65
C ILE A 24 28.27 -0.10 -24.21
N ILE A 25 27.46 -1.01 -23.66
CA ILE A 25 26.13 -0.70 -23.14
C ILE A 25 26.30 0.15 -21.87
N CYS A 26 25.41 1.15 -21.70
CA CYS A 26 25.34 1.98 -20.50
C CYS A 26 25.25 1.10 -19.25
N ARG A 27 26.21 1.24 -18.33
CA ARG A 27 26.27 0.39 -17.13
C ARG A 27 25.24 0.78 -16.05
N VAL A 28 24.57 1.90 -16.24
CA VAL A 28 23.56 2.42 -15.29
C VAL A 28 22.17 1.93 -15.67
N CYS A 29 21.74 2.15 -16.92
CA CYS A 29 20.39 1.80 -17.35
C CYS A 29 20.30 0.51 -18.16
N GLN A 30 21.42 0.03 -18.72
CA GLN A 30 21.51 -1.14 -19.60
C GLN A 30 20.58 -1.13 -20.84
N LYS A 31 19.97 0.00 -21.15
CA LYS A 31 18.95 0.15 -22.23
C LYS A 31 19.51 0.74 -23.51
N GLN A 32 20.63 1.45 -23.45
CA GLN A 32 21.22 2.18 -24.57
C GLN A 32 22.75 2.13 -24.52
N TYR A 33 23.42 2.42 -25.63
CA TYR A 33 24.87 2.52 -25.68
C TYR A 33 25.37 3.73 -24.91
N SER A 34 26.51 3.61 -24.23
CA SER A 34 27.11 4.72 -23.50
C SER A 34 27.65 5.78 -24.47
N GLN A 35 27.35 7.04 -24.19
CA GLN A 35 27.87 8.19 -24.93
C GLN A 35 28.95 8.95 -24.14
N TYR A 36 28.95 8.78 -22.81
CA TYR A 36 29.80 9.54 -21.90
C TYR A 36 30.43 8.62 -20.86
N THR A 37 31.52 9.07 -20.23
CA THR A 37 32.24 8.33 -19.19
C THR A 37 32.50 9.25 -18.01
N CYS A 38 32.15 8.79 -16.79
CA CYS A 38 32.37 9.58 -15.59
C CYS A 38 33.89 9.70 -15.32
N PRO A 39 34.45 10.92 -15.17
CA PRO A 39 35.89 11.10 -15.01
C PRO A 39 36.43 10.60 -13.67
N ARG A 40 35.56 10.41 -12.66
CA ARG A 40 35.96 9.99 -11.30
C ARG A 40 36.03 8.47 -11.15
N CYS A 41 35.00 7.76 -11.60
CA CYS A 41 34.87 6.31 -11.43
C CYS A 41 34.96 5.53 -12.74
N ASN A 42 35.21 6.21 -13.86
CA ASN A 42 35.30 5.63 -15.21
C ASN A 42 34.05 4.86 -15.66
N THR A 43 32.89 5.10 -15.02
CA THR A 43 31.63 4.43 -15.36
C THR A 43 31.04 5.04 -16.62
N ARG A 44 30.69 4.19 -17.59
CA ARG A 44 30.10 4.62 -18.87
C ARG A 44 28.59 4.73 -18.80
N TYR A 45 28.04 5.87 -19.23
CA TYR A 45 26.62 6.21 -19.17
C TYR A 45 26.11 6.82 -20.48
N CYS A 46 24.79 6.77 -20.70
CA CYS A 46 24.17 7.25 -21.96
C CYS A 46 23.66 8.69 -21.90
N SER A 47 23.33 9.22 -20.71
CA SER A 47 22.69 10.53 -20.56
C SER A 47 22.84 11.11 -19.15
N LEU A 48 22.56 12.40 -18.98
CA LEU A 48 22.62 13.12 -17.71
C LEU A 48 21.81 12.46 -16.57
N PRO A 49 20.60 11.91 -16.79
CA PRO A 49 19.90 11.14 -15.76
C PRO A 49 20.70 9.93 -15.26
N CYS A 50 21.37 9.21 -16.16
CA CYS A 50 22.25 8.10 -15.78
C CYS A 50 23.52 8.60 -15.06
N TYR A 51 24.01 9.80 -15.39
CA TYR A 51 25.06 10.45 -14.61
C TYR A 51 24.57 10.81 -13.20
N LYS A 52 23.34 11.27 -13.00
CA LYS A 52 22.85 11.60 -11.66
C LYS A 52 22.60 10.37 -10.78
N SER A 53 22.33 9.21 -11.37
CA SER A 53 21.98 7.99 -10.63
C SER A 53 23.12 6.96 -10.49
N HIS A 54 24.27 7.13 -11.16
CA HIS A 54 25.32 6.10 -11.15
C HIS A 54 26.07 5.94 -9.83
N SER A 55 26.31 7.04 -9.10
CA SER A 55 26.94 7.02 -7.77
C SER A 55 26.73 8.37 -7.09
N LEU A 56 26.11 8.35 -5.90
CA LEU A 56 25.91 9.55 -5.08
C LEU A 56 27.24 10.23 -4.73
N HIS A 57 28.30 9.45 -4.49
CA HIS A 57 29.61 9.99 -4.15
C HIS A 57 30.26 10.77 -5.31
N CYS A 58 30.07 10.32 -6.56
CA CYS A 58 30.62 10.99 -7.74
C CYS A 58 29.84 12.25 -8.12
N THR A 59 28.52 12.27 -7.92
CA THR A 59 27.66 13.40 -8.24
C THR A 59 27.72 14.49 -7.18
N GLU A 60 27.70 14.12 -5.90
CA GLU A 60 27.80 15.05 -4.77
C GLU A 60 29.14 15.75 -4.73
N SER A 61 30.26 15.03 -4.87
CA SER A 61 31.58 15.66 -4.81
C SER A 61 31.85 16.61 -5.98
N PHE A 62 31.30 16.32 -7.17
CA PHE A 62 31.39 17.22 -8.31
C PHE A 62 30.54 18.49 -8.10
N MET A 63 29.31 18.35 -7.60
CA MET A 63 28.46 19.51 -7.30
C MET A 63 29.05 20.36 -6.18
N ARG A 64 29.59 19.73 -5.13
CA ARG A 64 30.26 20.43 -4.03
C ARG A 64 31.47 21.21 -4.50
N GLU A 65 32.37 20.60 -5.28
CA GLU A 65 33.54 21.30 -5.80
C GLU A 65 33.15 22.48 -6.70
N ASN A 66 32.13 22.32 -7.55
CA ASN A 66 31.63 23.40 -8.40
C ASN A 66 31.02 24.55 -7.57
N VAL A 67 30.31 24.26 -6.49
CA VAL A 67 29.74 25.27 -5.59
C VAL A 67 30.85 25.95 -4.77
N GLU A 68 31.83 25.21 -4.28
CA GLU A 68 32.97 25.77 -3.54
C GLU A 68 33.88 26.62 -4.43
N GLU A 69 34.01 26.29 -5.72
CA GLU A 69 34.78 27.08 -6.68
C GLU A 69 34.07 28.40 -7.02
N GLU A 70 32.75 28.37 -7.24
CA GLU A 70 31.94 29.59 -7.41
C GLU A 70 31.95 30.47 -6.15
N LEU A 71 31.83 29.87 -4.96
CA LEU A 71 31.95 30.60 -3.69
C LEU A 71 33.35 31.18 -3.45
N ARG A 72 34.40 30.53 -3.94
CA ARG A 72 35.77 31.06 -3.89
C ARG A 72 35.99 32.22 -4.84
N GLN A 73 35.31 32.23 -5.99
CA GLN A 73 35.33 33.35 -6.94
C GLN A 73 34.52 34.56 -6.42
N LEU A 74 33.50 34.31 -5.60
CA LEU A 74 32.79 35.32 -4.81
C LEU A 74 33.57 35.69 -3.53
N GLN A 75 34.76 36.27 -3.65
CA GLN A 75 35.42 36.90 -2.49
C GLN A 75 34.62 38.15 -2.07
N PRO A 76 34.09 38.24 -0.84
CA PRO A 76 33.53 39.49 -0.34
C PRO A 76 34.66 40.43 0.09
N ASP A 77 34.57 41.70 -0.32
CA ASP A 77 35.48 42.77 0.09
C ASP A 77 35.63 42.81 1.62
N ASP A 78 36.84 43.07 2.11
CA ASP A 78 37.17 43.10 3.55
C ASP A 78 36.29 44.09 4.34
N GLU A 79 35.80 45.14 3.68
CA GLU A 79 34.86 46.11 4.26
C GLU A 79 33.48 45.48 4.55
N SER A 80 33.03 44.55 3.71
CA SER A 80 31.78 43.81 3.89
C SER A 80 31.89 42.80 5.04
N LYS A 81 33.05 42.15 5.18
CA LYS A 81 33.35 41.26 6.32
C LYS A 81 33.41 42.03 7.63
N GLN A 82 34.02 43.21 7.64
CA GLN A 82 34.05 44.07 8.84
C GLN A 82 32.67 44.59 9.22
N LYS A 83 31.83 44.97 8.25
CA LYS A 83 30.42 45.35 8.51
C LYS A 83 29.61 44.19 9.08
N MET A 84 29.77 42.97 8.54
CA MET A 84 29.11 41.77 9.04
C MET A 84 29.57 41.42 10.46
N LEU A 85 30.87 41.52 10.76
CA LEU A 85 31.41 41.32 12.11
C LEU A 85 30.90 42.38 13.09
N HIS A 86 30.75 43.63 12.65
CA HIS A 86 30.19 44.71 13.46
C HIS A 86 28.71 44.50 13.78
N ILE A 87 27.91 43.98 12.82
CA ILE A 87 26.51 43.62 13.03
C ILE A 87 26.39 42.45 14.02
N LEU A 88 27.22 41.42 13.89
CA LEU A 88 27.24 40.28 14.81
C LEU A 88 27.65 40.71 16.23
N LYS A 89 28.63 41.60 16.37
CA LYS A 89 29.04 42.14 17.67
C LYS A 89 27.93 42.95 18.33
N ARG A 90 27.21 43.75 17.54
CA ARG A 90 26.06 44.52 18.01
C ARG A 90 24.92 43.61 18.50
N PHE A 91 24.59 42.56 17.75
CA PHE A 91 23.58 41.57 18.16
C PHE A 91 23.95 40.88 19.48
N HIS A 92 25.20 40.48 19.62
CA HIS A 92 25.68 39.80 20.83
C HIS A 92 25.75 40.73 22.06
N SER A 93 25.97 42.03 21.85
CA SER A 93 25.86 43.06 22.89
C SER A 93 24.40 43.35 23.27
N GLU A 94 23.49 43.39 22.30
CA GLU A 94 22.05 43.59 22.52
C GLU A 94 21.41 42.37 23.24
N GLU A 95 21.89 41.15 22.99
CA GLU A 95 21.48 39.94 23.73
C GLU A 95 22.02 39.91 25.17
N GLN A 96 23.25 40.39 25.42
CA GLN A 96 23.83 40.42 26.77
C GLN A 96 23.23 41.50 27.69
N GLU A 97 22.66 42.58 27.14
CA GLU A 97 22.02 43.65 27.94
C GLU A 97 20.55 43.34 28.33
N MET A 98 19.91 42.34 27.70
CA MET A 98 18.57 41.86 28.10
C MET A 98 18.61 40.78 29.20
N ASP A 99 19.76 40.19 29.49
CA ASP A 99 19.88 39.00 30.36
C ASP A 99 20.15 39.31 31.86
N TYR A 100 20.10 40.58 32.27
CA TYR A 100 20.36 41.02 33.66
C TYR A 100 19.18 41.68 34.39
N MET A 101 17.96 41.63 33.83
CA MET A 101 16.75 42.18 34.47
C MET A 101 15.47 41.35 34.19
N ASP A 102 15.52 40.03 34.37
CA ASP A 102 14.29 39.23 34.51
C ASP A 102 14.48 38.00 35.41
N GLU A 103 14.86 38.24 36.67
CA GLU A 103 14.61 37.28 37.75
C GLU A 103 13.19 37.58 38.27
N HIS A 104 12.15 37.08 37.58
CA HIS A 104 10.83 36.66 38.08
C HIS A 104 9.78 36.60 36.94
N GLY A 105 9.89 35.59 36.07
CA GLY A 105 8.87 35.30 35.07
C GLY A 105 8.98 33.86 34.58
N SER A 106 8.19 32.96 35.16
CA SER A 106 8.00 31.60 34.66
C SER A 106 7.28 31.65 33.31
N ASP A 107 8.01 31.78 32.20
CA ASP A 107 7.57 31.34 30.88
C ASP A 107 8.64 30.46 30.27
N SER A 108 8.65 29.22 30.74
CA SER A 108 9.13 28.09 29.95
C SER A 108 8.14 27.87 28.81
N ASP A 109 8.18 28.73 27.79
CA ASP A 109 7.59 28.48 26.46
C ASP A 109 8.44 27.43 25.70
N SER A 110 8.62 26.28 26.37
CA SER A 110 9.05 25.04 25.75
C SER A 110 7.88 24.51 24.95
N GLU A 111 7.86 24.81 23.66
CA GLU A 111 7.23 24.06 22.55
C GLU A 111 6.41 22.81 22.94
N SER A 112 5.28 22.97 23.64
CA SER A 112 4.38 21.84 23.87
C SER A 112 3.54 21.65 22.62
N LEU A 113 4.06 20.86 21.67
CA LEU A 113 3.40 20.46 20.43
C LEU A 113 2.03 19.79 20.65
N PHE A 114 1.73 19.40 21.89
CA PHE A 114 0.46 18.84 22.31
C PHE A 114 -0.17 19.65 23.45
N ALA A 115 -1.50 19.71 23.46
CA ALA A 115 -2.27 20.26 24.57
C ALA A 115 -2.03 19.43 25.83
N GLU A 116 -1.97 20.11 26.99
CA GLU A 116 -1.66 19.48 28.28
C GLU A 116 -2.66 18.37 28.66
N GLU A 117 -3.89 18.45 28.17
CA GLU A 117 -4.93 17.43 28.32
C GLU A 117 -4.60 16.15 27.53
N THR A 118 -4.17 16.29 26.27
CA THR A 118 -3.68 15.19 25.42
C THR A 118 -2.49 14.49 26.07
N VAL A 119 -1.52 15.26 26.58
CA VAL A 119 -0.33 14.73 27.25
C VAL A 119 -0.70 13.93 28.50
N ARG A 120 -1.59 14.47 29.35
CA ARG A 120 -2.08 13.74 30.54
C ARG A 120 -2.80 12.44 30.18
N LYS A 121 -3.60 12.43 29.11
CA LYS A 121 -4.33 11.24 28.64
C LYS A 121 -3.39 10.15 28.10
N ILE A 122 -2.33 10.56 27.39
CA ILE A 122 -1.27 9.64 26.95
C ILE A 122 -0.53 9.07 28.16
N LEU A 123 -0.14 9.91 29.12
CA LEU A 123 0.57 9.48 30.33
C LEU A 123 -0.28 8.59 31.24
N SER A 124 -1.61 8.72 31.21
CA SER A 124 -2.51 7.80 31.92
C SER A 124 -2.68 6.44 31.23
N GLY A 125 -2.06 6.22 30.06
CA GLY A 125 -2.17 4.98 29.29
C GLY A 125 -3.50 4.78 28.58
N SER A 126 -4.29 5.85 28.41
CA SER A 126 -5.58 5.79 27.72
C SER A 126 -5.37 5.85 26.21
N GLN A 127 -6.22 5.17 25.43
CA GLN A 127 -6.23 5.35 23.98
C GLN A 127 -6.69 6.79 23.66
N VAL A 128 -5.91 7.46 22.81
CA VAL A 128 -6.19 8.82 22.32
C VAL A 128 -6.68 8.70 20.89
N GLY A 129 -7.92 9.14 20.65
CA GLY A 129 -8.53 9.22 19.33
C GLY A 129 -8.27 10.58 18.67
N LEU A 130 -8.65 10.70 17.39
CA LEU A 130 -8.59 11.99 16.69
C LEU A 130 -9.48 13.04 17.34
N ASP A 131 -10.62 12.62 17.91
CA ASP A 131 -11.58 13.51 18.58
C ASP A 131 -11.06 14.08 19.91
N ASP A 132 -9.99 13.50 20.46
CA ASP A 132 -9.34 13.98 21.69
C ASP A 132 -8.28 15.05 21.42
N LEU A 133 -7.92 15.26 20.16
CA LEU A 133 -6.94 16.26 19.74
C LEU A 133 -7.64 17.60 19.51
N SER A 134 -6.97 18.68 19.92
CA SER A 134 -7.33 20.04 19.52
C SER A 134 -7.31 20.21 17.99
N VAL A 135 -7.99 21.24 17.50
CA VAL A 135 -8.09 21.52 16.06
C VAL A 135 -6.70 21.78 15.45
N GLU A 136 -5.80 22.39 16.22
CA GLU A 136 -4.42 22.68 15.84
C GLU A 136 -3.59 21.39 15.73
N GLU A 137 -3.70 20.49 16.71
CA GLU A 137 -3.04 19.17 16.69
C GLU A 137 -3.56 18.30 15.55
N GLN A 138 -4.88 18.28 15.32
CA GLN A 138 -5.49 17.56 14.18
C GLN A 138 -4.96 18.09 12.85
N LYS A 139 -4.87 19.41 12.67
CA LYS A 139 -4.30 20.01 11.46
C LYS A 139 -2.82 19.65 11.27
N HIS A 140 -2.05 19.65 12.36
CA HIS A 140 -0.64 19.26 12.32
C HIS A 140 -0.50 17.79 11.93
N PHE A 141 -1.28 16.90 12.56
CA PHE A 141 -1.33 15.48 12.25
C PHE A 141 -1.72 15.21 10.79
N LEU A 142 -2.78 15.85 10.28
CA LEU A 142 -3.19 15.72 8.87
C LEU A 142 -2.12 16.26 7.90
N ARG A 143 -1.39 17.30 8.27
CA ARG A 143 -0.24 17.81 7.49
C ARG A 143 0.93 16.82 7.50
N ALA A 144 1.21 16.19 8.64
CA ALA A 144 2.23 15.16 8.77
C ALA A 144 1.87 13.89 7.95
N ILE A 145 0.59 13.53 7.88
CA ILE A 145 0.08 12.50 6.95
C ILE A 145 0.30 12.93 5.50
N ALA A 146 -0.14 14.13 5.12
CA ALA A 146 -0.07 14.61 3.74
C ALA A 146 1.37 14.79 3.23
N SER A 147 2.29 15.18 4.10
CA SER A 147 3.72 15.29 3.80
C SER A 147 4.44 13.93 3.76
N GLY A 148 3.79 12.86 4.23
CA GLY A 148 4.35 11.52 4.30
C GLY A 148 5.39 11.36 5.41
N GLU A 149 5.51 12.31 6.35
CA GLU A 149 6.44 12.22 7.48
C GLU A 149 6.15 10.98 8.34
N LEU A 150 4.87 10.72 8.61
CA LEU A 150 4.42 9.57 9.40
C LEU A 150 4.56 8.23 8.67
N SER A 151 4.78 8.23 7.35
CA SER A 151 4.91 6.98 6.57
C SER A 151 6.10 6.12 7.04
N LYS A 152 7.15 6.75 7.58
CA LYS A 152 8.34 6.05 8.10
C LYS A 152 8.10 5.35 9.44
N LEU A 153 7.08 5.80 10.17
CA LEU A 153 6.72 5.24 11.48
C LEU A 153 5.75 4.06 11.34
N LEU A 154 5.09 3.93 10.19
CA LEU A 154 4.17 2.84 9.90
C LEU A 154 4.93 1.66 9.30
N LYS A 155 4.90 0.51 9.98
CA LYS A 155 5.35 -0.75 9.40
C LYS A 155 4.26 -1.25 8.43
N PRO A 156 4.55 -1.40 7.12
CA PRO A 156 3.58 -1.97 6.20
C PRO A 156 3.18 -3.37 6.64
N TRP A 157 1.88 -3.67 6.62
CA TRP A 157 1.41 -5.02 6.87
C TRP A 157 1.83 -5.93 5.73
N GLU A 158 2.46 -7.04 6.11
CA GLU A 158 2.75 -8.13 5.19
C GLU A 158 1.57 -9.10 5.20
N PRO A 159 0.91 -9.32 4.05
CA PRO A 159 -0.21 -10.23 3.99
C PRO A 159 0.16 -11.63 4.45
N TRP A 160 -0.69 -12.20 5.30
CA TRP A 160 -0.42 -13.50 5.92
C TRP A 160 -0.19 -14.61 4.89
N TRP A 161 -0.87 -14.54 3.74
CA TRP A 161 -0.73 -15.52 2.65
C TRP A 161 0.62 -15.46 1.92
N LEU A 162 1.44 -14.44 2.15
CA LEU A 162 2.81 -14.36 1.63
C LEU A 162 3.86 -14.85 2.63
N LYS A 163 3.46 -15.08 3.90
CA LYS A 163 4.36 -15.53 4.95
C LYS A 163 4.65 -17.02 4.83
N ARG A 164 5.85 -17.44 5.25
CA ARG A 164 6.21 -18.86 5.25
C ARG A 164 5.32 -19.69 6.18
N SER A 165 4.86 -19.09 7.28
CA SER A 165 3.95 -19.71 8.25
C SER A 165 2.68 -20.25 7.59
N ALA A 166 2.17 -19.57 6.56
CA ALA A 166 0.95 -19.97 5.87
C ALA A 166 1.04 -21.35 5.19
N ASN A 167 2.24 -21.80 4.81
CA ASN A 167 2.45 -23.13 4.23
C ASN A 167 2.24 -24.27 5.25
N TYR A 168 2.28 -23.95 6.55
CA TYR A 168 2.09 -24.92 7.62
C TYR A 168 0.63 -24.96 8.12
N THR A 169 -0.28 -24.22 7.48
CA THR A 169 -1.71 -24.27 7.79
C THR A 169 -2.25 -25.67 7.48
N ARG A 170 -2.58 -26.43 8.53
CA ARG A 170 -3.18 -27.77 8.40
C ARG A 170 -4.45 -27.87 9.19
N LEU A 171 -5.51 -28.33 8.53
CA LEU A 171 -6.78 -28.65 9.15
C LEU A 171 -6.95 -30.18 9.17
N SER A 172 -7.71 -30.65 10.15
CA SER A 172 -8.21 -32.02 10.20
C SER A 172 -9.19 -32.26 9.05
N GLN A 173 -9.51 -33.52 8.78
CA GLN A 173 -10.56 -33.89 7.83
C GLN A 173 -11.91 -33.24 8.17
N ASP A 174 -12.16 -33.04 9.46
CA ASP A 174 -13.36 -32.37 9.97
C ASP A 174 -13.24 -30.83 9.97
N GLY A 175 -12.16 -30.28 9.43
CA GLY A 175 -11.91 -28.84 9.33
C GLY A 175 -11.30 -28.19 10.58
N THR A 176 -11.18 -28.90 11.71
CA THR A 176 -10.59 -28.34 12.95
C THR A 176 -9.10 -28.05 12.80
N GLN A 177 -8.62 -26.97 13.43
CA GLN A 177 -7.21 -26.58 13.32
C GLN A 177 -6.30 -27.55 14.10
N LEU A 178 -5.37 -28.21 13.38
CA LEU A 178 -4.46 -29.21 13.98
C LEU A 178 -3.31 -28.58 14.77
N VAL A 179 -3.01 -27.31 14.49
CA VAL A 179 -2.00 -26.52 15.20
C VAL A 179 -2.71 -25.40 15.94
N GLN A 180 -2.91 -25.57 17.25
CA GLN A 180 -3.40 -24.52 18.12
C GLN A 180 -2.21 -23.81 18.79
N PRO A 181 -2.25 -22.48 18.95
CA PRO A 181 -1.33 -21.80 19.85
C PRO A 181 -1.47 -22.43 21.24
N LEU A 182 -0.36 -22.81 21.88
CA LEU A 182 -0.37 -23.16 23.29
C LEU A 182 -0.73 -21.90 24.06
N ASP A 183 -1.94 -21.84 24.63
CA ASP A 183 -2.30 -20.82 25.61
C ASP A 183 -1.26 -20.87 26.73
N ASN A 184 -0.39 -19.86 26.79
CA ASN A 184 0.70 -19.79 27.75
C ASN A 184 0.14 -19.39 29.14
N THR A 185 -0.74 -20.24 29.69
CA THR A 185 -1.19 -20.20 31.08
C THR A 185 -0.22 -21.00 31.93
N GLY A 186 1.04 -20.59 31.92
CA GLY A 186 2.10 -21.25 32.67
C GLY A 186 3.31 -20.35 32.76
N LYS A 187 3.36 -19.51 33.80
CA LYS A 187 4.61 -18.89 34.25
C LYS A 187 5.67 -19.98 34.40
N LEU A 188 6.72 -19.95 33.60
CA LEU A 188 8.07 -20.21 34.07
C LEU A 188 9.05 -19.41 33.21
N ALA A 189 9.80 -18.54 33.90
CA ALA A 189 10.88 -17.78 33.32
C ALA A 189 11.98 -18.73 32.82
N SER A 190 12.36 -18.61 31.56
CA SER A 190 13.73 -18.87 31.12
C SER A 190 14.04 -18.02 29.89
N SER A 191 15.04 -17.19 30.09
CA SER A 191 15.69 -16.28 29.17
C SER A 191 16.29 -16.98 27.94
N HIS A 192 16.29 -16.24 26.82
CA HIS A 192 16.99 -16.50 25.55
C HIS A 192 16.46 -17.66 24.70
N ASP A 193 15.36 -17.39 23.96
CA ASP A 193 15.23 -17.57 22.50
C ASP A 193 13.77 -17.30 22.07
N ASN A 194 13.34 -16.03 22.16
CA ASN A 194 11.99 -15.59 21.75
C ASN A 194 11.93 -15.22 20.25
N ILE A 195 12.30 -16.14 19.35
CA ILE A 195 12.15 -15.93 17.89
C ILE A 195 11.03 -16.81 17.28
N GLU A 196 10.56 -17.85 17.99
CA GLU A 196 9.59 -18.79 17.42
C GLU A 196 8.13 -18.51 17.82
N ASN A 197 7.87 -17.74 18.89
CA ASN A 197 6.50 -17.58 19.41
C ASN A 197 5.66 -16.50 18.70
N ASP A 198 6.27 -15.67 17.85
CA ASP A 198 5.59 -14.59 17.11
C ASP A 198 5.00 -15.08 15.77
N GLN A 199 5.27 -16.32 15.35
CA GLN A 199 4.92 -16.81 14.00
C GLN A 199 3.52 -17.43 13.88
N VAL A 200 2.84 -17.69 14.99
CA VAL A 200 1.54 -18.41 15.01
C VAL A 200 0.34 -17.46 14.94
N TYR A 201 0.49 -16.20 15.37
CA TYR A 201 -0.60 -15.20 15.38
C TYR A 201 -0.84 -14.52 14.03
N ASP A 202 0.00 -14.81 13.04
CA ASP A 202 -0.04 -14.14 11.74
C ASP A 202 -1.14 -14.67 10.81
N ILE A 203 -1.57 -15.92 10.98
CA ILE A 203 -2.58 -16.55 10.13
C ILE A 203 -3.93 -16.45 10.83
N PRO A 204 -5.01 -16.08 10.11
CA PRO A 204 -6.32 -16.04 10.72
C PRO A 204 -6.72 -17.41 11.31
N PRO A 205 -7.29 -17.42 12.53
CA PRO A 205 -7.68 -18.68 13.17
C PRO A 205 -8.69 -19.45 12.32
N GLY A 206 -8.51 -20.77 12.26
CA GLY A 206 -9.41 -21.71 11.60
C GLY A 206 -10.76 -21.84 12.32
N PRO A 207 -11.60 -22.82 11.96
CA PRO A 207 -12.90 -23.00 12.61
C PRO A 207 -12.75 -23.62 14.01
N ASP A 208 -13.48 -23.05 14.98
CA ASP A 208 -13.48 -23.50 16.37
C ASP A 208 -14.20 -24.85 16.56
N ALA A 209 -15.02 -25.25 15.59
CA ALA A 209 -15.81 -26.47 15.60
C ALA A 209 -15.69 -27.21 14.27
N PRO A 210 -15.89 -28.55 14.27
CA PRO A 210 -15.97 -29.35 13.06
C PRO A 210 -16.93 -28.77 12.02
N LEU A 211 -16.47 -28.66 10.78
CA LEU A 211 -17.29 -28.22 9.66
C LEU A 211 -18.25 -29.33 9.25
N PRO A 212 -19.57 -29.08 9.18
CA PRO A 212 -20.52 -30.09 8.74
C PRO A 212 -20.38 -30.33 7.23
N SER A 213 -20.74 -31.54 6.81
CA SER A 213 -20.80 -31.84 5.38
C SER A 213 -21.82 -30.97 4.63
N VAL A 214 -21.50 -30.59 3.39
CA VAL A 214 -22.38 -29.75 2.55
C VAL A 214 -23.74 -30.40 2.32
N ARG A 215 -23.79 -31.73 2.24
CA ARG A 215 -25.05 -32.49 2.11
C ARG A 215 -26.01 -32.29 3.28
N ARG A 216 -25.49 -31.90 4.46
CA ARG A 216 -26.32 -31.56 5.63
C ARG A 216 -26.87 -30.14 5.56
N LEU A 217 -26.25 -29.26 4.77
CA LEU A 217 -26.64 -27.87 4.61
C LEU A 217 -27.63 -27.67 3.46
N SER A 218 -27.50 -28.46 2.40
CA SER A 218 -28.37 -28.44 1.23
C SER A 218 -28.63 -29.85 0.72
N ALA A 219 -29.89 -30.14 0.42
CA ALA A 219 -30.27 -31.39 -0.27
C ALA A 219 -29.95 -31.35 -1.76
N THR A 220 -29.83 -30.15 -2.34
CA THR A 220 -29.46 -29.93 -3.74
C THR A 220 -27.95 -29.99 -3.90
N GLU A 221 -27.50 -30.55 -5.02
CA GLU A 221 -26.08 -30.58 -5.37
C GLU A 221 -25.48 -29.15 -5.43
N PRO A 222 -24.25 -28.96 -4.93
CA PRO A 222 -23.58 -27.67 -4.99
C PRO A 222 -23.38 -27.22 -6.45
N SER A 223 -23.60 -25.94 -6.72
CA SER A 223 -23.41 -25.36 -8.05
C SER A 223 -21.95 -25.54 -8.52
N PRO A 224 -21.71 -25.86 -9.81
CA PRO A 224 -20.36 -25.91 -10.36
C PRO A 224 -19.67 -24.53 -10.37
N LEU A 225 -20.43 -23.44 -10.22
CA LEU A 225 -19.92 -22.06 -10.22
C LEU A 225 -19.29 -21.64 -8.88
N LEU A 226 -19.32 -22.49 -7.85
CA LEU A 226 -18.77 -22.15 -6.53
C LEU A 226 -17.27 -21.86 -6.57
N THR A 227 -16.52 -22.49 -7.47
CA THR A 227 -15.09 -22.17 -7.71
C THR A 227 -14.91 -20.75 -8.25
N VAL A 228 -15.78 -20.32 -9.17
CA VAL A 228 -15.78 -18.96 -9.73
C VAL A 228 -16.17 -17.94 -8.65
N HIS A 229 -17.22 -18.24 -7.89
CA HIS A 229 -17.65 -17.38 -6.78
C HIS A 229 -16.57 -17.24 -5.70
N LEU A 230 -15.81 -18.31 -5.44
CA LEU A 230 -14.70 -18.29 -4.50
C LEU A 230 -13.59 -17.32 -4.95
N VAL A 231 -13.31 -17.21 -6.26
CA VAL A 231 -12.32 -16.24 -6.78
C VAL A 231 -12.72 -14.80 -6.47
N ASP A 232 -13.98 -14.43 -6.73
CA ASP A 232 -14.53 -13.11 -6.39
C ASP A 232 -14.39 -12.83 -4.87
N ILE A 233 -14.71 -13.82 -4.04
CA ILE A 233 -14.65 -13.70 -2.58
C ILE A 233 -13.21 -13.53 -2.08
N ILE A 234 -12.27 -14.35 -2.56
CA ILE A 234 -10.86 -14.25 -2.18
C ILE A 234 -10.31 -12.89 -2.62
N TYR A 235 -10.60 -12.46 -3.86
CA TYR A 235 -10.17 -11.15 -4.35
C TYR A 235 -10.66 -10.02 -3.44
N SER A 236 -11.96 -10.03 -3.12
CA SER A 236 -12.61 -8.98 -2.31
C SER A 236 -12.06 -8.97 -0.88
N TYR A 237 -11.77 -10.13 -0.29
CA TYR A 237 -11.12 -10.23 1.01
C TYR A 237 -9.69 -9.68 0.97
N CYS A 238 -8.88 -10.08 -0.02
CA CYS A 238 -7.51 -9.60 -0.18
C CYS A 238 -7.48 -8.07 -0.38
N PHE A 239 -8.40 -7.53 -1.18
CA PHE A 239 -8.57 -6.09 -1.35
C PHE A 239 -8.84 -5.41 0.00
N THR A 240 -9.83 -5.92 0.74
CA THR A 240 -10.27 -5.33 2.01
C THR A 240 -9.13 -5.31 3.02
N LEU A 241 -8.42 -6.42 3.21
CA LEU A 241 -7.29 -6.47 4.15
C LEU A 241 -6.14 -5.56 3.74
N ARG A 242 -5.84 -5.43 2.44
CA ARG A 242 -4.80 -4.51 1.98
C ARG A 242 -5.18 -3.05 2.21
N LEU A 243 -6.46 -2.70 2.07
CA LEU A 243 -6.95 -1.35 2.38
C LEU A 243 -6.82 -1.05 3.88
N TYR A 244 -7.13 -2.03 4.73
CA TYR A 244 -7.12 -1.90 6.19
C TYR A 244 -5.79 -2.31 6.85
N ASN A 245 -4.72 -2.48 6.06
CA ASN A 245 -3.39 -2.87 6.55
C ASN A 245 -3.43 -4.08 7.52
N GLY A 246 -4.26 -5.07 7.21
CA GLY A 246 -4.43 -6.29 8.00
C GLY A 246 -5.46 -6.21 9.13
N ASP A 247 -5.89 -5.02 9.55
CA ASP A 247 -6.77 -4.83 10.69
C ASP A 247 -8.15 -4.28 10.28
N TRP A 248 -9.01 -5.17 9.79
CA TRP A 248 -10.40 -4.84 9.48
C TRP A 248 -11.23 -4.51 10.73
N SER A 249 -10.78 -4.90 11.92
CA SER A 249 -11.56 -4.75 13.16
C SER A 249 -11.54 -3.33 13.71
N SER A 250 -10.55 -2.52 13.30
CA SER A 250 -10.48 -1.09 13.59
C SER A 250 -11.70 -0.31 13.09
N ASP A 251 -12.34 -0.77 12.01
CA ASP A 251 -13.57 -0.24 11.44
C ASP A 251 -14.32 -1.37 10.72
N SER A 252 -15.05 -2.16 11.52
CA SER A 252 -15.79 -3.33 11.02
C SER A 252 -16.87 -2.92 10.00
N THR A 253 -17.52 -1.79 10.25
CA THR A 253 -18.59 -1.29 9.39
C THR A 253 -18.06 -0.86 8.01
N GLY A 254 -17.02 -0.03 7.96
CA GLY A 254 -16.42 0.40 6.69
C GLY A 254 -15.72 -0.74 5.96
N SER A 255 -15.06 -1.67 6.66
CA SER A 255 -14.40 -2.82 6.03
C SER A 255 -15.40 -3.75 5.34
N VAL A 256 -16.57 -3.95 5.94
CA VAL A 256 -17.68 -4.67 5.28
C VAL A 256 -18.25 -3.91 4.09
N GLU A 257 -18.42 -2.59 4.18
CA GLU A 257 -18.91 -1.79 3.05
C GLU A 257 -17.95 -1.90 1.84
N VAL A 258 -16.65 -1.88 2.09
CA VAL A 258 -15.61 -2.10 1.08
C VAL A 258 -15.70 -3.51 0.50
N LEU A 259 -15.77 -4.55 1.34
CA LEU A 259 -15.91 -5.92 0.89
C LEU A 259 -17.10 -6.08 -0.07
N LEU A 260 -18.26 -5.51 0.31
CA LEU A 260 -19.49 -5.59 -0.47
C LEU A 260 -19.49 -4.68 -1.71
N SER A 261 -18.64 -3.67 -1.79
CA SER A 261 -18.51 -2.82 -2.98
C SER A 261 -17.67 -3.51 -4.06
N ILE A 262 -16.62 -4.24 -3.66
CA ILE A 262 -15.73 -4.96 -4.58
C ILE A 262 -16.34 -6.27 -5.08
N SER A 263 -17.04 -7.01 -4.21
CA SER A 263 -17.58 -8.34 -4.52
C SER A 263 -18.88 -8.28 -5.33
N SER A 264 -18.91 -8.89 -6.51
CA SER A 264 -20.17 -9.12 -7.24
C SER A 264 -21.06 -10.13 -6.51
N VAL A 265 -20.44 -11.17 -5.91
CA VAL A 265 -21.11 -12.33 -5.33
C VAL A 265 -21.77 -12.00 -3.98
N LEU A 266 -21.05 -11.30 -3.10
CA LEU A 266 -21.52 -10.88 -1.78
C LEU A 266 -22.26 -9.55 -1.85
N GLY A 267 -21.78 -8.64 -2.71
CA GLY A 267 -22.31 -7.29 -2.88
C GLY A 267 -23.56 -7.22 -3.73
N GLN A 268 -23.52 -7.65 -4.98
CA GLN A 268 -24.66 -7.49 -5.90
C GLN A 268 -25.55 -8.73 -5.97
N GLY A 269 -25.12 -9.84 -5.33
CA GLY A 269 -25.78 -11.13 -5.49
C GLY A 269 -25.56 -11.73 -6.89
N GLY A 270 -24.54 -11.25 -7.61
CA GLY A 270 -24.16 -11.74 -8.92
C GLY A 270 -23.82 -13.23 -8.92
N GLN A 271 -23.88 -13.83 -10.10
CA GLN A 271 -23.59 -15.24 -10.36
C GLN A 271 -22.59 -15.33 -11.52
N PRO A 272 -21.35 -14.83 -11.34
CA PRO A 272 -20.37 -14.87 -12.42
C PRO A 272 -20.14 -16.31 -12.87
N GLU A 273 -20.19 -16.53 -14.17
CA GLU A 273 -20.09 -17.87 -14.76
C GLU A 273 -18.65 -18.25 -15.10
N THR A 274 -17.76 -17.25 -15.22
CA THR A 274 -16.35 -17.44 -15.56
C THR A 274 -15.41 -16.70 -14.60
N VAL A 275 -14.19 -17.22 -14.46
CA VAL A 275 -13.12 -16.55 -13.69
C VAL A 275 -12.81 -15.16 -14.25
N LEU A 276 -12.82 -15.02 -15.58
CA LEU A 276 -12.64 -13.73 -16.25
C LEU A 276 -13.71 -12.72 -15.85
N GLU A 277 -14.99 -13.12 -15.84
CA GLU A 277 -16.09 -12.24 -15.44
C GLU A 277 -15.96 -11.79 -13.98
N ALA A 278 -15.70 -12.73 -13.06
CA ALA A 278 -15.50 -12.44 -11.64
C ALA A 278 -14.34 -11.46 -11.42
N LEU A 279 -13.18 -11.71 -12.05
CA LEU A 279 -12.00 -10.86 -11.94
C LEU A 279 -12.19 -9.50 -12.63
N SER A 280 -12.91 -9.45 -13.75
CA SER A 280 -13.16 -8.20 -14.47
C SER A 280 -14.01 -7.26 -13.63
N TYR A 281 -15.12 -7.76 -13.05
CA TYR A 281 -15.95 -6.98 -12.14
C TYR A 281 -15.13 -6.44 -10.96
N CYS A 282 -14.42 -7.32 -10.26
CA CYS A 282 -13.58 -6.95 -9.12
C CYS A 282 -12.50 -5.90 -9.48
N SER A 283 -11.87 -6.05 -10.66
CA SER A 283 -10.85 -5.12 -11.17
C SER A 283 -11.44 -3.77 -11.54
N GLU A 284 -12.63 -3.74 -12.13
CA GLU A 284 -13.36 -2.50 -12.43
C GLU A 284 -13.69 -1.74 -11.15
N GLN A 285 -14.19 -2.44 -10.11
CA GLN A 285 -14.45 -1.81 -8.81
C GLN A 285 -13.15 -1.29 -8.18
N THR A 286 -12.06 -2.05 -8.27
CA THR A 286 -10.72 -1.63 -7.81
C THR A 286 -10.22 -0.37 -8.52
N CYS A 287 -10.56 -0.19 -9.80
CA CYS A 287 -10.19 0.97 -10.60
C CYS A 287 -11.22 2.12 -10.54
N SER A 288 -12.27 1.98 -9.72
CA SER A 288 -13.31 3.01 -9.59
C SER A 288 -12.77 4.29 -8.94
N PRO A 289 -13.47 5.44 -9.12
CA PRO A 289 -13.06 6.70 -8.49
C PRO A 289 -12.94 6.63 -6.96
N ALA A 290 -13.68 5.74 -6.31
CA ALA A 290 -13.61 5.51 -4.86
C ALA A 290 -12.22 5.03 -4.41
N TYR A 291 -11.56 4.21 -5.22
CA TYR A 291 -10.29 3.56 -4.90
C TYR A 291 -9.12 4.02 -5.77
N ARG A 292 -9.27 5.17 -6.46
CA ARG A 292 -8.25 5.74 -7.35
C ARG A 292 -6.86 5.92 -6.72
N HIS A 293 -6.81 6.09 -5.39
CA HIS A 293 -5.58 6.30 -4.63
C HIS A 293 -4.80 5.00 -4.37
N MET A 294 -5.40 3.83 -4.60
CA MET A 294 -4.82 2.52 -4.27
C MET A 294 -3.86 1.97 -5.33
N GLY A 295 -3.66 2.67 -6.46
CA GLY A 295 -2.75 2.24 -7.52
C GLY A 295 -3.42 1.61 -8.76
N GLY A 296 -4.76 1.63 -8.82
CA GLY A 296 -5.54 1.31 -10.00
C GLY A 296 -5.25 -0.08 -10.59
N SER A 297 -5.02 -0.16 -11.90
CA SER A 297 -4.87 -1.45 -12.60
C SER A 297 -3.66 -2.26 -12.17
N GLN A 298 -2.55 -1.62 -11.76
CA GLN A 298 -1.40 -2.36 -11.23
C GLN A 298 -1.73 -3.01 -9.89
N PHE A 299 -2.50 -2.32 -9.06
CA PHE A 299 -2.99 -2.86 -7.79
C PHE A 299 -3.95 -4.03 -8.02
N ALA A 300 -4.88 -3.91 -8.97
CA ALA A 300 -5.76 -5.01 -9.37
C ALA A 300 -4.97 -6.27 -9.84
N LEU A 301 -3.91 -6.08 -10.64
CA LEU A 301 -3.04 -7.19 -11.05
C LEU A 301 -2.29 -7.85 -9.89
N ASN A 302 -1.91 -7.07 -8.87
CA ASN A 302 -1.28 -7.61 -7.67
C ASN A 302 -2.30 -8.39 -6.81
N LEU A 303 -3.55 -7.94 -6.74
CA LEU A 303 -4.63 -8.68 -6.07
C LEU A 303 -4.90 -10.04 -6.75
N MET A 304 -4.75 -10.13 -8.07
CA MET A 304 -4.78 -11.43 -8.76
C MET A 304 -3.62 -12.36 -8.36
N ASP A 305 -2.44 -11.81 -8.03
CA ASP A 305 -1.36 -12.61 -7.44
C ASP A 305 -1.69 -13.07 -6.03
N ASP A 306 -2.38 -12.24 -5.24
CA ASP A 306 -2.81 -12.62 -3.89
C ASP A 306 -3.81 -13.76 -3.94
N VAL A 307 -4.82 -13.67 -4.83
CA VAL A 307 -5.76 -14.76 -5.09
C VAL A 307 -5.02 -16.03 -5.47
N THR A 308 -4.06 -15.92 -6.39
CA THR A 308 -3.23 -17.04 -6.83
C THR A 308 -2.42 -17.64 -5.68
N SER A 309 -1.85 -16.79 -4.81
CA SER A 309 -1.05 -17.21 -3.66
C SER A 309 -1.89 -17.97 -2.63
N VAL A 310 -3.08 -17.45 -2.30
CA VAL A 310 -4.03 -18.13 -1.41
C VAL A 310 -4.45 -19.48 -1.97
N LEU A 311 -4.76 -19.56 -3.28
CA LEU A 311 -5.15 -20.82 -3.90
C LEU A 311 -4.03 -21.87 -3.87
N TYR A 312 -2.77 -21.47 -4.06
CA TYR A 312 -1.63 -22.41 -3.96
C TYR A 312 -1.35 -22.89 -2.54
N LEU A 313 -1.75 -22.14 -1.50
CA LEU A 313 -1.68 -22.61 -0.11
C LEU A 313 -2.68 -23.74 0.17
N GLY A 314 -3.71 -23.89 -0.66
CA GLY A 314 -4.66 -25.02 -0.62
C GLY A 314 -5.85 -24.82 0.33
N GLY A 315 -6.62 -25.90 0.52
CA GLY A 315 -7.94 -25.84 1.15
C GLY A 315 -7.92 -25.31 2.59
N ALA A 316 -6.89 -25.65 3.36
CA ALA A 316 -6.74 -25.20 4.74
C ALA A 316 -6.65 -23.67 4.87
N ALA A 317 -5.83 -23.03 4.03
CA ALA A 317 -5.70 -21.57 3.99
C ALA A 317 -6.99 -20.89 3.51
N ILE A 318 -7.67 -21.47 2.52
CA ILE A 318 -8.96 -20.99 2.03
C ILE A 318 -10.02 -21.03 3.15
N VAL A 319 -10.07 -22.11 3.92
CA VAL A 319 -11.00 -22.24 5.06
C VAL A 319 -10.67 -21.21 6.16
N CYS A 320 -9.40 -21.00 6.51
CA CYS A 320 -8.98 -19.96 7.44
C CYS A 320 -9.39 -18.55 6.98
N LEU A 321 -9.20 -18.24 5.69
CA LEU A 321 -9.66 -17.00 5.06
C LEU A 321 -11.17 -16.83 5.22
N LEU A 322 -11.94 -17.87 4.92
CA LEU A 322 -13.41 -17.81 4.98
C LEU A 322 -13.92 -17.73 6.43
N CYS A 323 -13.21 -18.30 7.40
CA CYS A 323 -13.47 -18.07 8.82
C CYS A 323 -13.26 -16.62 9.20
N ASP A 324 -12.17 -16.02 8.74
CA ASP A 324 -11.85 -14.62 9.02
C ASP A 324 -12.86 -13.66 8.39
N LEU A 325 -13.21 -13.91 7.14
CA LEU A 325 -14.26 -13.19 6.44
C LEU A 325 -15.61 -13.29 7.15
N GLN A 326 -15.94 -14.47 7.70
CA GLN A 326 -17.15 -14.63 8.49
C GLN A 326 -17.10 -13.79 9.78
N ARG A 327 -15.96 -13.75 10.48
CA ARG A 327 -15.77 -12.89 11.67
C ARG A 327 -15.92 -11.41 11.32
N LEU A 328 -15.34 -10.98 10.19
CA LEU A 328 -15.46 -9.63 9.66
C LEU A 328 -16.94 -9.25 9.46
N ILE A 329 -17.72 -10.08 8.76
CA ILE A 329 -19.15 -9.83 8.52
C ILE A 329 -19.94 -9.79 9.85
N GLN A 330 -19.66 -10.72 10.76
CA GLN A 330 -20.33 -10.81 12.06
C GLN A 330 -20.04 -9.61 12.98
N ALA A 331 -18.83 -9.05 12.93
CA ALA A 331 -18.46 -7.87 13.69
C ALA A 331 -19.29 -6.66 13.25
N ALA A 332 -19.36 -6.39 11.94
CA ALA A 332 -20.22 -5.34 11.41
C ALA A 332 -21.70 -5.56 11.73
N GLU A 333 -22.20 -6.80 11.66
CA GLU A 333 -23.57 -7.10 12.06
C GLU A 333 -23.88 -6.76 13.52
N LYS A 334 -22.89 -6.87 14.42
CA LYS A 334 -23.05 -6.49 15.83
C LYS A 334 -23.11 -4.98 15.98
N GLU A 335 -22.25 -4.23 15.29
CA GLU A 335 -22.25 -2.76 15.30
C GLU A 335 -23.56 -2.18 14.75
N PHE A 336 -24.07 -2.73 13.65
CA PHE A 336 -25.38 -2.35 13.09
C PHE A 336 -26.58 -2.70 14.00
N LYS A 337 -26.41 -3.58 15.00
CA LYS A 337 -27.47 -3.87 16.00
C LYS A 337 -27.45 -2.85 17.14
N SER A 338 -26.29 -2.29 17.49
CA SER A 338 -26.17 -1.24 18.51
C SER A 338 -26.68 0.12 18.05
N GLU A 339 -26.61 0.42 16.75
CA GLU A 339 -27.11 1.68 16.20
C GLU A 339 -28.64 1.73 16.16
N LYS A 340 -29.24 2.48 17.11
CA LYS A 340 -30.70 2.68 17.21
C LYS A 340 -31.28 3.68 16.18
N SER A 341 -30.48 4.31 15.33
CA SER A 341 -30.84 5.57 14.65
C SER A 341 -31.26 5.48 13.17
N GLY A 342 -31.11 4.34 12.48
CA GLY A 342 -31.34 4.26 11.02
C GLY A 342 -32.29 3.15 10.54
N LYS A 343 -33.60 3.23 10.85
CA LYS A 343 -34.55 2.11 10.65
C LYS A 343 -34.66 1.55 9.21
N SER A 344 -34.38 2.32 8.15
CA SER A 344 -34.55 1.86 6.75
C SER A 344 -33.25 1.39 6.08
N ARG A 345 -32.18 2.19 6.15
CA ARG A 345 -30.87 1.88 5.54
C ARG A 345 -30.16 0.73 6.26
N GLY A 346 -30.14 0.75 7.58
CA GLY A 346 -29.55 -0.33 8.39
C GLY A 346 -30.26 -1.67 8.19
N SER A 347 -31.57 -1.66 7.95
CA SER A 347 -32.35 -2.89 7.69
C SER A 347 -31.94 -3.59 6.38
N LYS A 348 -31.77 -2.83 5.28
CA LYS A 348 -31.34 -3.37 3.98
C LYS A 348 -29.90 -3.88 4.01
N ILE A 349 -29.00 -3.17 4.69
CA ILE A 349 -27.61 -3.62 4.85
C ILE A 349 -27.59 -4.91 5.68
N LYS A 350 -28.33 -4.97 6.78
CA LYS A 350 -28.41 -6.16 7.63
C LYS A 350 -28.93 -7.41 6.91
N THR A 351 -29.94 -7.31 6.05
CA THR A 351 -30.40 -8.47 5.27
C THR A 351 -29.34 -8.95 4.28
N LYS A 352 -28.61 -8.01 3.68
CA LYS A 352 -27.47 -8.28 2.80
C LYS A 352 -26.32 -8.97 3.55
N LEU A 353 -25.98 -8.51 4.77
CA LEU A 353 -24.95 -9.14 5.61
C LEU A 353 -25.30 -10.57 5.97
N LYS A 354 -26.54 -10.84 6.38
CA LYS A 354 -26.98 -12.20 6.67
C LYS A 354 -26.91 -13.12 5.45
N SER A 355 -27.21 -12.58 4.27
CA SER A 355 -27.11 -13.32 3.01
C SER A 355 -25.64 -13.64 2.68
N ALA A 356 -24.75 -12.65 2.81
CA ALA A 356 -23.32 -12.80 2.62
C ALA A 356 -22.73 -13.80 3.62
N GLU A 357 -23.05 -13.69 4.91
CA GLU A 357 -22.60 -14.60 5.96
C GLU A 357 -23.00 -16.05 5.66
N ARG A 358 -24.25 -16.29 5.29
CA ARG A 358 -24.75 -17.63 4.92
C ARG A 358 -24.01 -18.19 3.69
N LYS A 359 -23.76 -17.34 2.69
CA LYS A 359 -23.04 -17.74 1.47
C LYS A 359 -21.58 -18.08 1.78
N VAL A 360 -20.89 -17.25 2.56
CA VAL A 360 -19.52 -17.51 3.03
C VAL A 360 -19.46 -18.79 3.85
N TYR A 361 -20.42 -18.99 4.77
CA TYR A 361 -20.49 -20.23 5.57
C TYR A 361 -20.68 -21.48 4.72
N PHE A 362 -21.57 -21.42 3.71
CA PHE A 362 -21.77 -22.53 2.78
C PHE A 362 -20.51 -22.83 1.97
N ILE A 363 -19.89 -21.80 1.38
CA ILE A 363 -18.64 -21.94 0.60
C ILE A 363 -17.50 -22.46 1.47
N LYS A 364 -17.43 -22.05 2.74
CA LYS A 364 -16.46 -22.57 3.71
C LYS A 364 -16.58 -24.08 3.90
N CYS A 365 -17.80 -24.57 4.14
CA CYS A 365 -18.02 -26.02 4.28
C CYS A 365 -17.75 -26.76 2.97
N TRP A 366 -18.11 -26.17 1.84
CA TRP A 366 -17.86 -26.75 0.51
C TRP A 366 -16.38 -26.81 0.16
N ALA A 367 -15.61 -25.76 0.44
CA ALA A 367 -14.17 -25.73 0.19
C ALA A 367 -13.42 -26.78 1.03
N ASN A 368 -13.86 -27.04 2.25
CA ASN A 368 -13.25 -28.08 3.09
C ASN A 368 -13.40 -29.50 2.49
N GLU A 369 -14.44 -29.75 1.69
CA GLU A 369 -14.69 -31.05 1.05
C GLU A 369 -13.97 -31.23 -0.30
N GLN A 370 -13.37 -30.18 -0.86
CA GLN A 370 -12.74 -30.27 -2.19
C GLN A 370 -11.31 -30.82 -2.13
N PRO A 371 -10.87 -31.55 -3.17
CA PRO A 371 -9.49 -32.00 -3.29
C PRO A 371 -8.52 -30.84 -3.51
N ASN A 372 -7.28 -30.96 -3.03
CA ASN A 372 -6.29 -29.89 -3.14
C ASN A 372 -5.92 -29.56 -4.59
N GLU A 373 -6.01 -30.53 -5.51
CA GLU A 373 -5.76 -30.37 -6.94
C GLU A 373 -6.72 -29.38 -7.60
N ALA A 374 -7.93 -29.22 -7.05
CA ALA A 374 -8.91 -28.25 -7.54
C ALA A 374 -8.37 -26.81 -7.39
N TRP A 375 -7.65 -26.52 -6.31
CA TRP A 375 -7.11 -25.19 -6.02
C TRP A 375 -5.94 -24.84 -6.92
N SER A 376 -5.03 -25.79 -7.15
CA SER A 376 -3.92 -25.62 -8.11
C SER A 376 -4.44 -25.37 -9.53
N SER A 377 -5.50 -26.08 -9.94
CA SER A 377 -6.14 -25.91 -11.24
C SER A 377 -6.80 -24.52 -11.36
N LEU A 378 -7.53 -24.09 -10.33
CA LEU A 378 -8.15 -22.77 -10.27
C LEU A 378 -7.10 -21.64 -10.26
N ALA A 379 -6.00 -21.81 -9.53
CA ALA A 379 -4.88 -20.87 -9.51
C ALA A 379 -4.23 -20.70 -10.90
N ALA A 380 -4.11 -21.79 -11.66
CA ALA A 380 -3.60 -21.73 -13.03
C ALA A 380 -4.51 -20.92 -13.96
N ILE A 381 -5.84 -21.05 -13.80
CA ILE A 381 -6.82 -20.26 -14.56
C ILE A 381 -6.69 -18.76 -14.20
N VAL A 382 -6.68 -18.41 -12.91
CA VAL A 382 -6.51 -17.01 -12.45
C VAL A 382 -5.21 -16.41 -12.99
N LYS A 383 -4.11 -17.18 -12.98
CA LYS A 383 -2.81 -16.73 -13.52
C LYS A 383 -2.85 -16.51 -15.03
N ALA A 384 -3.58 -17.34 -15.77
CA ALA A 384 -3.77 -17.17 -17.21
C ALA A 384 -4.57 -15.90 -17.51
N GLU A 385 -5.67 -15.66 -16.80
CA GLU A 385 -6.48 -14.44 -16.95
C GLU A 385 -5.69 -13.18 -16.61
N LYS A 386 -4.91 -13.20 -15.52
CA LYS A 386 -4.00 -12.11 -15.17
C LYS A 386 -3.00 -11.82 -16.31
N SER A 387 -2.42 -12.87 -16.89
CA SER A 387 -1.44 -12.73 -17.99
C SER A 387 -2.08 -12.09 -19.22
N SER A 388 -3.33 -12.47 -19.53
CA SER A 388 -4.14 -11.86 -20.58
C SER A 388 -4.42 -10.38 -20.32
N ALA A 389 -4.87 -10.03 -19.10
CA ALA A 389 -5.12 -8.66 -18.69
C ALA A 389 -3.85 -7.78 -18.75
N MET A 390 -2.71 -8.31 -18.29
CA MET A 390 -1.42 -7.61 -18.35
C MET A 390 -0.97 -7.35 -19.80
N ALA A 391 -1.17 -8.32 -20.70
CA ALA A 391 -0.87 -8.16 -22.12
C ALA A 391 -1.75 -7.07 -22.76
N TYR A 392 -3.03 -7.01 -22.42
CA TYR A 392 -3.95 -5.97 -22.88
C TYR A 392 -3.50 -4.58 -22.43
N ILE A 393 -3.19 -4.40 -21.15
CA ILE A 393 -2.70 -3.12 -20.59
C ILE A 393 -1.38 -2.69 -21.25
N THR A 394 -0.49 -3.64 -21.54
CA THR A 394 0.80 -3.35 -22.20
C THR A 394 0.61 -2.93 -23.66
N ARG A 395 -0.30 -3.59 -24.39
CA ARG A 395 -0.67 -3.22 -25.76
C ARG A 395 -1.33 -1.84 -25.81
N GLY A 396 -2.25 -1.54 -24.89
CA GLY A 396 -2.87 -0.22 -24.76
C GLY A 396 -1.85 0.89 -24.59
N ARG A 397 -0.88 0.71 -23.67
CA ARG A 397 0.22 1.68 -23.47
C ARG A 397 1.10 1.87 -24.71
N TYR A 398 1.32 0.84 -25.51
CA TYR A 398 2.10 0.94 -26.74
C TYR A 398 1.32 1.64 -27.88
N SER A 399 0.00 1.41 -27.96
CA SER A 399 -0.87 2.09 -28.92
C SER A 399 -0.96 3.59 -28.63
N SER A 400 -1.19 3.98 -27.37
CA SER A 400 -1.23 5.40 -26.97
C SER A 400 0.09 6.13 -27.24
N LYS A 401 1.23 5.46 -27.06
CA LYS A 401 2.55 6.03 -27.40
C LYS A 401 2.82 6.17 -28.89
N LYS A 402 2.22 5.31 -29.72
CA LYS A 402 2.29 5.44 -31.19
C LYS A 402 1.40 6.57 -31.71
N GLU A 403 0.22 6.76 -31.12
CA GLU A 403 -0.69 7.86 -31.48
C GLU A 403 -0.19 9.23 -31.01
N GLU A 404 0.53 9.32 -29.88
CA GLU A 404 1.20 10.57 -29.48
C GLU A 404 2.33 10.99 -30.43
N GLY A 405 2.87 10.08 -31.24
CA GLY A 405 3.84 10.36 -32.30
C GLY A 405 3.22 10.85 -33.62
N SER A 406 1.89 10.85 -33.73
CA SER A 406 1.17 11.28 -34.93
C SER A 406 -0.06 12.11 -34.56
N LYS A 407 0.14 13.37 -34.16
CA LYS A 407 -0.95 14.36 -34.14
C LYS A 407 -0.91 15.22 -35.41
N PRO A 408 -1.87 15.10 -36.33
CA PRO A 408 -2.43 16.29 -36.97
C PRO A 408 -3.20 17.07 -35.89
N LYS A 409 -3.15 18.41 -35.99
CA LYS A 409 -3.95 19.29 -35.14
C LYS A 409 -5.43 19.09 -35.47
N ASP A 410 -6.18 18.44 -34.61
CA ASP A 410 -7.63 18.66 -34.51
C ASP A 410 -8.11 18.55 -33.06
N LYS A 411 -9.08 19.42 -32.74
CA LYS A 411 -9.58 19.76 -31.40
C LYS A 411 -10.18 18.55 -30.66
N PRO A 412 -10.11 18.48 -29.33
CA PRO A 412 -10.77 17.43 -28.57
C PRO A 412 -12.28 17.69 -28.54
N MET A 413 -13.05 16.82 -29.19
CA MET A 413 -14.49 16.68 -28.91
C MET A 413 -14.64 15.61 -27.83
N ILE A 414 -14.88 16.05 -26.59
CA ILE A 414 -15.43 15.20 -25.54
C ILE A 414 -16.93 15.10 -25.84
N CYS A 415 -17.41 13.92 -26.22
CA CYS A 415 -18.84 13.63 -26.26
C CYS A 415 -19.23 13.05 -24.89
N GLU A 416 -19.92 13.86 -24.09
CA GLU A 416 -20.70 13.36 -22.97
C GLU A 416 -21.91 12.58 -23.53
N PHE A 417 -22.04 11.32 -23.14
CA PHE A 417 -23.30 10.59 -23.33
C PHE A 417 -24.25 10.99 -22.20
N GLN A 418 -25.39 11.58 -22.57
CA GLN A 418 -26.54 11.80 -21.69
C GLN A 418 -27.23 10.50 -21.32
#